data_AF-A0A1B6FA40-F1
#
_entry.id   AF-A0A1B6FA40-F1
#
_cell.length_a   1.000
_cell.length_b   1.000
_cell.length_c   1.000
_cell.angle_alpha   90.00
_cell.angle_beta   90.00
_cell.angle_gamma   90.00
#
_symmetry.space_group_name_H-M   'P 1'
#
loop_
_entity.id
_entity.type
_entity.pdbx_description
1 polymer ?
#
loop_
_entity_poly.entity_id
_entity_poly.type
_entity_poly.pdbx_seq_one_letter_code
_entity_poly.pdbx_strand_id
1 'polypeptide(L)'
;TNLSGFGCFMQEHIADPLSYGIYIVDRRYIGLEDSVKQLAQYMYDFARLNRRQRIIQRNRTERLSDLLDWRNLGIYYRQARQKACQVVYPDLADDDDEVSGRSINYPRPFSEPPSPAASRHTTPASSRHGSDDEDEVDEENELAELNINK
;
A
#
# COMPACT_ATOMS: atom_id res chain seq x y z
N THR A 1 4.56 2.18 -11.98
CA THR A 1 4.16 3.32 -12.84
C THR A 1 2.71 3.15 -13.23
N ASN A 2 2.02 4.19 -13.68
CA ASN A 2 0.62 4.09 -14.15
C ASN A 2 0.43 3.46 -15.54
N LEU A 3 1.49 2.91 -16.13
CA LEU A 3 1.45 2.07 -17.33
C LEU A 3 1.71 0.58 -17.02
N SER A 4 2.11 0.26 -15.79
CA SER A 4 2.29 -1.13 -15.36
C SER A 4 0.97 -1.69 -14.84
N GLY A 5 0.65 -2.94 -15.18
CA GLY A 5 -0.58 -3.59 -14.70
C GLY A 5 -0.70 -3.57 -13.17
N PHE A 6 0.40 -3.81 -12.46
CA PHE A 6 0.45 -3.65 -10.99
C PHE A 6 0.08 -2.23 -10.55
N GLY A 7 0.71 -1.21 -11.14
CA GLY A 7 0.44 0.18 -10.76
C GLY A 7 -1.01 0.61 -11.03
N CYS A 8 -1.58 0.22 -12.17
CA CYS A 8 -2.99 0.45 -12.47
C CYS A 8 -3.90 -0.23 -11.44
N PHE A 9 -3.66 -1.51 -11.16
CA PHE A 9 -4.43 -2.28 -10.18
C PHE A 9 -4.39 -1.64 -8.79
N MET A 10 -3.20 -1.26 -8.29
CA MET A 10 -3.05 -0.64 -6.98
C MET A 10 -3.71 0.73 -6.91
N GLN A 11 -3.69 1.52 -8.00
CA GLN A 11 -4.34 2.82 -8.06
C GLN A 11 -5.87 2.73 -8.04
N GLU A 12 -6.44 1.66 -8.59
CA GLU A 12 -7.88 1.42 -8.59
C GLU A 12 -8.39 0.88 -7.24
N HIS A 13 -7.60 0.06 -6.56
CA HIS A 13 -8.04 -0.70 -5.37
C HIS A 13 -7.56 -0.09 -4.03
N ILE A 14 -6.68 0.91 -4.04
CA ILE A 14 -6.16 1.54 -2.82
C ILE A 14 -6.40 3.05 -2.90
N ALA A 15 -7.10 3.60 -1.90
CA ALA A 15 -7.45 5.03 -1.88
C ALA A 15 -6.23 5.97 -1.78
N ASP A 16 -5.15 5.51 -1.13
CA ASP A 16 -3.91 6.26 -0.97
C ASP A 16 -2.68 5.33 -1.02
N PRO A 17 -2.21 4.96 -2.23
CA PRO A 17 -1.08 4.04 -2.39
C PRO A 17 0.22 4.53 -1.73
N LEU A 18 0.45 5.85 -1.72
CA LEU A 18 1.65 6.46 -1.12
C LEU A 18 1.73 6.20 0.39
N SER A 19 0.61 6.30 1.10
CA SER A 19 0.56 6.03 2.55
C SER A 19 0.93 4.58 2.92
N TYR A 20 0.79 3.66 1.98
CA TYR A 20 1.17 2.24 2.08
C TYR A 20 2.54 1.92 1.47
N GLY A 21 3.33 2.94 1.08
CA GLY A 21 4.66 2.75 0.49
C GLY A 21 4.64 2.34 -0.98
N ILE A 22 3.51 2.49 -1.68
CA ILE A 22 3.39 2.21 -3.11
C ILE A 22 3.50 3.52 -3.89
N TYR A 23 4.67 3.76 -4.48
CA TYR A 23 4.96 4.95 -5.27
C TYR A 23 4.68 4.69 -6.75
N ILE A 24 3.70 5.39 -7.32
CA ILE A 24 3.29 5.20 -8.71
C ILE A 24 3.70 6.43 -9.53
N VAL A 25 4.83 6.32 -10.22
CA VAL A 25 5.27 7.36 -11.17
C VAL A 25 4.32 7.42 -12.36
N ASP A 26 3.88 8.64 -12.69
CA ASP A 26 3.10 8.95 -13.89
C ASP A 26 4.04 8.95 -15.10
N ARG A 27 3.76 8.05 -16.05
CA ARG A 27 4.43 7.97 -17.34
C ARG A 27 3.45 8.05 -18.51
N ARG A 28 2.17 8.33 -18.23
CA ARG A 28 1.08 8.32 -19.21
C ARG A 28 0.61 9.73 -19.54
N TYR A 29 0.52 10.61 -18.55
CA TYR A 29 -0.12 11.93 -18.72
C TYR A 29 0.86 13.10 -18.60
N ILE A 30 2.14 12.84 -18.31
CA ILE A 30 3.19 13.85 -18.17
C ILE A 30 4.38 13.60 -19.12
N GLY A 31 5.19 14.63 -19.34
CA GLY A 31 6.39 14.55 -20.16
C GLY A 31 7.49 13.70 -19.52
N LEU A 32 8.43 13.22 -20.35
CA LEU A 32 9.53 12.34 -19.91
C LEU A 32 10.35 12.99 -18.77
N GLU A 33 10.71 14.25 -18.92
CA GLU A 33 11.50 14.95 -17.90
C GLU A 33 10.74 15.11 -16.59
N ASP A 34 9.43 15.31 -16.65
CA ASP A 34 8.61 15.43 -15.44
C ASP A 34 8.44 14.08 -14.75
N SER A 35 8.33 12.98 -15.50
CA SER A 35 8.38 11.62 -14.93
C SER A 35 9.71 11.34 -14.23
N VAL A 36 10.83 11.77 -14.81
CA VAL A 36 12.16 11.61 -14.21
C VAL A 36 12.29 12.43 -12.93
N LYS A 37 11.84 13.70 -12.95
CA LYS A 37 11.81 14.56 -11.77
C LYS A 37 10.93 13.97 -10.67
N GLN A 38 9.75 13.46 -11.00
CA GLN A 38 8.85 12.83 -10.04
C GLN A 38 9.49 11.60 -9.38
N LEU A 39 10.15 10.74 -10.16
CA LEU A 39 10.88 9.60 -9.62
C LEU A 39 12.02 10.05 -8.69
N ALA A 40 12.81 11.04 -9.11
CA ALA A 40 13.89 11.59 -8.31
C ALA A 40 13.37 12.18 -6.98
N GLN A 41 12.23 12.87 -7.02
CA GLN A 41 11.57 13.41 -5.83
C GLN A 41 11.16 12.31 -4.86
N TYR A 42 10.50 11.23 -5.32
CA TYR A 42 10.15 10.10 -4.46
C TYR A 42 11.37 9.45 -3.81
N MET A 43 12.47 9.29 -4.54
CA MET A 43 13.71 8.74 -3.99
C MET A 43 14.34 9.67 -2.96
N TYR A 44 14.32 10.98 -3.21
CA TYR A 44 14.83 11.99 -2.30
C TYR A 44 14.03 12.02 -0.99
N ASP A 45 12.70 12.05 -1.08
CA ASP A 45 11.82 12.08 0.10
C ASP A 45 11.95 10.79 0.93
N PHE A 46 12.05 9.63 0.27
CA PHE A 46 12.26 8.36 0.95
C PHE A 46 13.60 8.32 1.72
N ALA A 47 14.67 8.87 1.15
CA ALA A 47 15.98 8.90 1.80
C ALA A 47 16.00 9.78 3.07
N ARG A 48 15.08 10.73 3.18
CA ARG A 48 14.92 11.63 4.33
C ARG A 48 14.10 11.02 5.47
N LEU A 49 13.43 9.88 5.25
CA LEU A 49 12.67 9.22 6.29
C LEU A 49 13.60 8.73 7.41
N ASN A 50 13.18 8.90 8.67
CA ASN A 50 13.88 8.33 9.81
C ASN A 50 13.65 6.81 9.92
N ARG A 51 14.34 6.15 10.86
CA ARG A 51 14.23 4.69 11.04
C ARG A 51 12.81 4.26 11.40
N ARG A 52 12.13 4.98 12.31
CA ARG A 52 10.77 4.67 12.77
C ARG A 52 9.75 4.75 11.62
N GLN A 53 9.81 5.81 10.83
CA GLN A 53 8.96 6.03 9.64
C GLN A 53 9.13 4.91 8.61
N ARG A 54 10.36 4.47 8.33
CA ARG A 54 10.60 3.33 7.42
C ARG A 54 10.03 2.01 7.95
N ILE A 55 10.12 1.77 9.26
CA ILE A 55 9.51 0.58 9.89
C ILE A 55 7.98 0.63 9.76
N ILE A 56 7.36 1.78 10.05
CA ILE A 56 5.91 1.97 9.94
C ILE A 56 5.46 1.77 8.49
N GLN A 57 6.15 2.40 7.53
CA GLN A 57 5.81 2.26 6.11
C GLN A 57 5.89 0.80 5.67
N ARG A 58 6.96 0.08 6.03
CA ARG A 58 7.10 -1.36 5.73
C ARG A 58 5.96 -2.20 6.33
N ASN A 59 5.58 -1.93 7.58
CA ASN A 59 4.45 -2.63 8.21
C ASN A 59 3.12 -2.32 7.51
N ARG A 60 2.93 -1.10 7.01
CA ARG A 60 1.77 -0.75 6.19
C ARG A 60 1.80 -1.50 4.86
N THR A 61 2.93 -1.52 4.16
CA THR A 61 3.09 -2.24 2.89
C THR A 61 2.79 -3.74 3.05
N GLU A 62 3.20 -4.35 4.16
CA GLU A 62 2.96 -5.77 4.44
C GLU A 62 1.46 -6.12 4.49
N ARG A 63 0.62 -5.22 5.00
CA ARG A 63 -0.84 -5.40 5.03
C ARG A 63 -1.49 -5.51 3.64
N LEU A 64 -0.80 -5.06 2.59
CA LEU A 64 -1.26 -5.20 1.21
C LEU A 64 -1.04 -6.61 0.65
N SER A 65 -0.31 -7.49 1.37
CA SER A 65 -0.10 -8.87 0.94
C SER A 65 -1.42 -9.65 0.82
N ASP A 66 -2.34 -9.46 1.76
CA ASP A 66 -3.68 -10.06 1.73
C ASP A 66 -4.44 -9.67 0.45
N LEU A 67 -4.40 -8.39 0.07
CA LEU A 67 -5.04 -7.88 -1.15
C LEU A 67 -4.57 -8.63 -2.41
N LEU A 68 -3.29 -9.01 -2.45
CA LEU A 68 -2.63 -9.65 -3.58
C LEU A 68 -2.66 -11.18 -3.51
N ASP A 69 -3.30 -11.76 -2.51
CA ASP A 69 -3.48 -13.21 -2.37
C ASP A 69 -4.47 -13.74 -3.42
N TRP A 70 -4.22 -14.95 -3.93
CA TRP A 70 -5.13 -15.69 -4.80
C TRP A 70 -6.51 -15.94 -4.21
N ARG A 71 -6.65 -15.95 -2.87
CA ARG A 71 -7.95 -15.98 -2.20
C ARG A 71 -8.82 -14.78 -2.61
N ASN A 72 -8.22 -13.62 -2.85
CA ASN A 72 -8.88 -12.43 -3.33
C ASN A 72 -8.88 -12.37 -4.86
N LEU A 73 -7.72 -12.52 -5.51
CA LEU A 73 -7.59 -12.38 -6.96
C LEU A 73 -8.27 -13.52 -7.76
N GLY A 74 -8.49 -14.67 -7.13
CA GLY A 74 -9.15 -15.83 -7.75
C GLY A 74 -10.61 -15.59 -8.14
N ILE A 75 -11.25 -14.55 -7.59
CA ILE A 75 -12.60 -14.15 -7.98
C ILE A 75 -12.69 -13.82 -9.47
N TYR A 76 -11.71 -13.12 -10.03
CA TYR A 76 -11.72 -12.70 -11.43
C TYR A 76 -11.69 -13.90 -12.38
N TYR A 77 -11.02 -15.00 -12.00
CA TYR A 77 -11.01 -16.25 -12.75
C TYR A 77 -12.32 -17.03 -12.65
N ARG A 78 -13.04 -16.92 -11.53
CA ARG A 78 -14.39 -17.52 -11.40
C ARG A 78 -15.39 -16.76 -12.26
N GLN A 79 -15.39 -15.43 -12.17
CA GLN A 79 -16.23 -14.55 -12.99
C GLN A 79 -15.97 -14.74 -14.49
N ALA A 80 -14.71 -14.85 -14.92
CA ALA A 80 -14.39 -15.07 -16.34
C ALA A 80 -14.95 -16.42 -16.85
N ARG A 81 -14.89 -17.47 -16.03
CA ARG A 81 -15.45 -18.80 -16.36
C ARG A 81 -16.98 -18.77 -16.42
N GLN A 82 -17.62 -18.13 -15.45
CA GLN A 82 -19.07 -17.95 -15.44
C GLN A 82 -19.54 -17.20 -16.69
N LYS A 83 -18.91 -16.07 -17.03
CA LYS A 83 -19.20 -15.30 -18.25
C LYS A 83 -19.03 -16.15 -19.51
N ALA A 84 -17.96 -16.94 -19.60
CA ALA A 84 -17.77 -17.84 -20.75
C ALA A 84 -18.88 -18.90 -20.84
N CYS A 85 -19.30 -19.47 -19.71
CA CYS A 85 -20.42 -20.43 -19.68
C CYS A 85 -21.74 -19.78 -20.09
N GLN A 86 -22.06 -18.58 -19.60
CA GLN A 86 -23.28 -17.84 -19.96
C GLN A 86 -23.36 -17.54 -21.46
N VAL A 87 -22.22 -17.23 -22.09
CA VAL A 87 -22.16 -16.98 -23.55
C VAL A 87 -22.51 -18.23 -24.35
N VAL A 88 -22.11 -19.42 -23.88
CA VAL A 88 -22.36 -20.69 -24.58
C VAL A 88 -23.71 -21.30 -24.20
N TYR A 89 -24.14 -21.11 -22.96
CA TYR A 89 -25.36 -21.67 -22.37
C TYR A 89 -26.15 -20.55 -21.67
N PRO A 90 -26.95 -19.76 -22.42
CA PRO A 90 -27.69 -18.63 -21.86
C PRO A 90 -28.74 -19.00 -20.82
N ASP A 91 -29.24 -20.24 -20.87
CA ASP A 91 -30.28 -20.76 -19.96
C ASP A 91 -29.71 -21.28 -18.63
N LEU A 92 -28.37 -21.29 -18.49
CA LEU A 92 -27.72 -21.73 -17.28
C LEU A 92 -27.91 -20.67 -16.20
N ALA A 93 -28.62 -21.03 -15.12
CA ALA A 93 -28.94 -20.11 -14.04
C ALA A 93 -27.66 -19.51 -13.44
N ASP A 94 -27.68 -18.20 -13.21
CA ASP A 94 -26.60 -17.51 -12.52
C ASP A 94 -26.66 -17.87 -11.04
N ASP A 95 -25.75 -18.75 -10.61
CA ASP A 95 -25.48 -19.06 -9.20
C ASP A 95 -24.62 -17.91 -8.60
N ASP A 96 -25.09 -16.67 -8.78
CA ASP A 96 -24.40 -15.43 -8.39
C ASP A 96 -24.57 -15.19 -6.88
N ASP A 97 -24.04 -16.12 -6.08
CA ASP A 97 -23.89 -15.93 -4.64
C ASP A 97 -22.77 -14.90 -4.37
N GLU A 98 -23.19 -13.68 -4.08
CA GLU A 98 -22.56 -12.72 -3.15
C GLU A 98 -21.20 -12.07 -3.48
N VAL A 99 -20.41 -12.53 -4.46
CA VAL A 99 -19.00 -12.06 -4.56
C VAL A 99 -18.79 -10.86 -5.50
N SER A 100 -19.68 -10.59 -6.47
CA SER A 100 -19.48 -9.55 -7.49
C SER A 100 -19.51 -8.10 -6.97
N GLY A 101 -19.99 -7.84 -5.75
CA GLY A 101 -20.20 -6.48 -5.23
C GLY A 101 -19.08 -5.91 -4.34
N ARG A 102 -18.09 -6.70 -3.93
CA ARG A 102 -17.02 -6.19 -3.06
C ARG A 102 -15.91 -5.56 -3.90
N SER A 103 -16.08 -4.28 -4.24
CA SER A 103 -14.94 -3.44 -4.64
C SER A 103 -13.91 -3.55 -3.52
N ILE A 104 -12.73 -4.09 -3.83
CA ILE A 104 -11.67 -4.20 -2.83
C ILE A 104 -11.07 -2.81 -2.66
N ASN A 105 -11.77 -1.93 -1.94
CA ASN A 105 -11.29 -0.60 -1.63
C ASN A 105 -10.54 -0.68 -0.31
N TYR A 106 -9.22 -0.73 -0.39
CA TYR A 106 -8.39 -0.66 0.78
C TYR A 106 -8.39 0.80 1.29
N PRO A 107 -8.95 1.07 2.49
CA PRO A 107 -9.06 2.42 3.02
C PRO A 107 -7.67 2.98 3.33
N ARG A 108 -7.59 4.29 3.61
CA ARG A 108 -6.34 4.85 4.16
C ARG A 108 -6.03 4.14 5.49
N PRO A 109 -4.74 3.93 5.81
CA PRO A 109 -4.39 3.26 7.04
C PRO A 109 -4.86 4.16 8.19
N PHE A 110 -5.73 3.62 9.05
CA PHE A 110 -6.08 4.30 10.30
C PHE A 110 -4.77 4.58 11.05
N SER A 111 -4.63 5.80 11.57
CA SER A 111 -3.68 6.13 12.63
C SER A 111 -4.13 5.44 13.91
N GLU A 112 -4.08 4.10 13.93
CA GLU A 112 -4.18 3.38 15.19
C GLU A 112 -2.89 3.65 15.98
N PRO A 113 -3.02 3.96 17.28
CA PRO A 113 -1.86 4.17 18.14
C PRO A 113 -1.00 2.90 18.12
N PRO A 114 0.32 3.02 18.32
CA PRO A 114 1.19 1.87 18.34
C PRO A 114 0.64 0.80 19.29
N SER A 115 0.58 -0.45 18.82
CA SER A 115 0.22 -1.61 19.64
C SER A 115 1.03 -1.61 20.95
N PRO A 116 0.44 -2.08 22.07
CA PRO A 116 0.97 -1.84 23.41
C PRO A 116 2.44 -2.25 23.50
N ALA A 117 3.23 -1.34 24.06
CA ALA A 117 4.66 -1.53 24.28
C ALA A 117 4.90 -2.83 25.07
N ALA A 118 5.41 -3.86 24.38
CA ALA A 118 6.38 -4.87 24.82
C ALA A 118 6.19 -6.20 24.07
N SER A 119 6.79 -6.33 22.89
CA SER A 119 7.25 -7.66 22.44
C SER A 119 8.76 -7.72 22.67
N ARG A 120 9.15 -8.67 23.54
CA ARG A 120 10.54 -8.92 23.98
C ARG A 120 11.47 -9.08 22.78
N HIS A 121 12.69 -8.57 22.93
CA HIS A 121 13.77 -8.63 21.93
C HIS A 121 14.04 -10.08 21.49
N THR A 122 14.01 -10.34 20.18
CA THR A 122 14.47 -11.60 19.58
C THR A 122 15.74 -11.36 18.75
N THR A 123 16.75 -10.71 19.32
CA THR A 123 18.03 -10.53 18.63
C THR A 123 19.15 -10.53 19.67
N PRO A 124 20.24 -11.30 19.48
CA PRO A 124 21.36 -11.27 20.42
C PRO A 124 22.04 -9.89 20.37
N ALA A 125 22.64 -9.51 21.50
CA ALA A 125 23.09 -8.15 21.82
C ALA A 125 23.97 -7.50 20.73
N SER A 126 23.57 -6.30 20.29
CA SER A 126 24.40 -5.39 19.50
C SER A 126 25.33 -4.57 20.40
N SER A 127 26.57 -4.39 19.95
CA SER A 127 27.63 -3.62 20.61
C SER A 127 27.24 -2.17 20.91
N ARG A 128 27.76 -1.67 22.03
CA ARG A 128 27.56 -0.30 22.55
C ARG A 128 28.06 0.79 21.60
N HIS A 129 27.25 1.84 21.49
CA HIS A 129 27.58 3.27 21.60
C HIS A 129 27.25 4.14 20.36
N GLY A 130 26.39 5.13 20.63
CA GLY A 130 25.97 6.24 19.79
C GLY A 130 24.68 6.79 20.42
N SER A 131 24.77 7.94 21.08
CA SER A 131 23.73 8.60 21.91
C SER A 131 22.37 8.71 21.22
N ASP A 132 21.33 8.23 21.90
CA ASP A 132 19.92 8.13 21.47
C ASP A 132 19.06 9.31 21.98
N ASP A 133 19.70 10.39 22.45
CA ASP A 133 19.03 11.54 23.09
C ASP A 133 18.49 12.60 22.10
N GLU A 134 18.54 12.35 20.79
CA GLU A 134 18.00 13.29 19.78
C GLU A 134 16.69 12.84 19.10
N ASP A 135 16.16 11.67 19.47
CA ASP A 135 14.99 11.07 18.81
C ASP A 135 13.66 11.20 19.59
N GLU A 136 13.60 12.01 20.67
CA GLU A 136 12.33 12.39 21.30
C GLU A 136 11.65 13.52 20.50
N VAL A 137 11.11 13.17 19.33
CA VAL A 137 10.17 14.02 18.59
C VAL A 137 8.74 13.75 19.05
N ASP A 138 8.10 14.81 19.55
CA ASP A 138 6.73 14.85 20.07
C ASP A 138 5.70 14.34 19.06
N GLU A 139 4.88 13.37 19.48
CA GLU A 139 3.85 12.70 18.67
C GLU A 139 2.81 13.69 18.12
N GLU A 140 2.58 14.82 18.80
CA GLU A 140 1.66 15.88 18.35
C GLU A 140 2.22 16.68 17.15
N ASN A 141 3.52 16.95 17.14
CA ASN A 141 4.19 17.60 16.01
C ASN A 141 4.32 16.66 14.79
N GLU A 142 4.51 15.35 15.02
CA GLU A 142 4.58 14.34 13.96
C GLU A 142 3.24 14.18 13.22
N LEU A 143 2.10 14.24 13.94
CA LEU A 143 0.75 14.25 13.34
C LEU A 143 0.49 15.49 12.49
N ALA A 144 1.06 16.63 12.89
CA ALA A 144 0.98 17.86 12.10
C ALA A 144 1.79 17.75 10.81
N GLU A 145 3.03 17.24 10.85
CA GLU A 145 3.88 17.08 9.66
C GLU A 145 3.31 16.11 8.62
N LEU A 146 2.62 15.05 9.06
CA LEU A 146 1.96 14.11 8.17
C LEU A 146 0.68 14.68 7.51
N ASN A 147 0.10 15.73 8.08
CA ASN A 147 -1.06 16.46 7.53
C ASN A 147 -0.66 17.70 6.71
N ILE A 148 0.62 18.07 6.69
CA ILE A 148 1.15 19.20 5.92
C ILE A 148 1.79 18.66 4.64
N ASN A 149 0.95 18.29 3.69
CA ASN A 149 1.24 18.34 2.26
C ASN A 149 -0.11 18.26 1.53
N LYS A 150 -0.80 19.40 1.53
CA LYS A 150 -1.99 19.65 0.70
C LYS A 150 -1.57 19.96 -0.73
#